data_AF-A0A8D8P862-F1
#
_entry.id   AF-A0A8D8P862-F1
#
_cell.length_a   1.000
_cell.length_b   1.000
_cell.length_c   1.000
_cell.angle_alpha   90.00
_cell.angle_beta   90.00
_cell.angle_gamma   90.00
#
_symmetry.space_group_name_H-M   'P 1'
#
loop_
_entity.id
_entity.type
_entity.pdbx_description
1 polymer ?
#
loop_
_entity_poly.entity_id
_entity_poly.type
_entity_poly.pdbx_seq_one_letter_code
_entity_poly.pdbx_strand_id
1 'polypeptide(L)'
;MEKKKVEPRKEEVELETQLIMRMPVEPARVLREAIQGGANNLKDRLTIRLDNDLRYGEVRFDHWLLHVKVVDLPTIVESLKTIDNKNFYKTADLCQIMICKEEPDLPSAEEESPNKNKKKDPNKVDKKYLWPHGITPPCKNVRKRRFRKTLKKKYVEAPEIEKEVKRLLRVDNEAVN
;
A
#
# COMPACT_ATOMS: atom_id res chain seq x y z
N MET A 1 22.15 -18.23 46.20
CA MET A 1 20.83 -17.94 45.61
C MET A 1 21.00 -16.79 44.63
N GLU A 2 21.07 -17.11 43.34
CA GLU A 2 21.26 -16.13 42.27
C GLU A 2 19.92 -15.40 42.05
N LYS A 3 19.90 -14.07 42.23
CA LYS A 3 18.70 -13.27 41.99
C LYS A 3 18.38 -13.32 40.50
N LYS A 4 17.30 -14.02 40.11
CA LYS A 4 16.75 -13.97 38.76
C LYS A 4 16.54 -12.50 38.38
N LYS A 5 17.24 -12.06 37.33
CA LYS A 5 17.04 -10.76 36.68
C LYS A 5 15.57 -10.72 36.22
N VAL A 6 14.77 -9.85 36.83
CA VAL A 6 13.39 -9.63 36.41
C VAL A 6 13.47 -8.89 35.08
N GLU A 7 13.22 -9.57 33.98
CA GLU A 7 13.01 -8.90 32.70
C GLU A 7 11.77 -8.00 32.83
N PRO A 8 11.85 -6.72 32.44
CA PRO A 8 10.68 -5.86 32.45
C PRO A 8 9.62 -6.48 31.55
N ARG A 9 8.37 -6.54 32.04
CA ARG A 9 7.20 -6.93 31.25
C ARG A 9 7.21 -6.08 29.98
N LYS A 10 7.35 -6.72 28.81
CA LYS A 10 7.06 -6.08 27.53
C LYS A 10 5.58 -5.72 27.56
N GLU A 11 5.29 -4.46 27.85
CA GLU A 11 3.99 -3.88 27.52
C GLU A 11 3.73 -4.13 26.03
N GLU A 12 2.51 -4.51 25.66
CA GLU A 12 2.13 -4.61 24.26
C GLU A 12 2.17 -3.19 23.68
N VAL A 13 3.22 -2.90 22.93
CA VAL A 13 3.40 -1.60 22.28
C VAL A 13 2.65 -1.62 20.96
N GLU A 14 1.61 -0.79 20.84
CA GLU A 14 0.95 -0.53 19.57
C GLU A 14 1.87 0.31 18.68
N LEU A 15 2.06 -0.14 17.43
CA LEU A 15 2.87 0.59 16.47
C LEU A 15 2.08 1.77 15.90
N GLU A 16 2.70 2.95 15.89
CA GLU A 16 2.14 4.12 15.25
C GLU A 16 1.97 3.87 13.74
N THR A 17 0.77 4.13 13.23
CA THR A 17 0.46 3.99 11.80
C THR A 17 0.44 5.37 11.14
N GLN A 18 1.15 5.49 10.02
CA GLN A 18 1.30 6.76 9.30
C GLN A 18 1.02 6.56 7.81
N LEU A 19 0.43 7.57 7.17
CA LEU A 19 0.20 7.61 5.73
C LEU A 19 0.41 9.02 5.18
N ILE A 20 0.58 9.13 3.87
CA ILE A 20 0.68 10.43 3.19
C ILE A 20 -0.71 10.87 2.74
N MET A 21 -1.12 12.10 3.08
CA MET A 21 -2.34 12.71 2.54
C MET A 21 -1.99 13.73 1.45
N ARG A 22 -2.62 13.61 0.28
CA ARG A 22 -2.45 14.51 -0.86
C ARG A 22 -3.77 15.18 -1.17
N MET A 23 -3.82 16.50 -0.98
CA MET A 23 -4.98 17.34 -1.29
C MET A 23 -4.76 18.16 -2.57
N PRO A 24 -5.84 18.70 -3.18
CA PRO A 24 -5.71 19.72 -4.22
C PRO A 24 -4.94 20.95 -3.70
N VAL A 25 -4.34 21.70 -4.62
CA VAL A 25 -3.35 22.75 -4.30
C VAL A 25 -3.92 23.79 -3.33
N GLU A 26 -5.13 24.27 -3.59
CA GLU A 26 -5.72 25.37 -2.82
C GLU A 26 -6.13 24.95 -1.39
N PRO A 27 -6.91 23.87 -1.17
CA PRO A 27 -7.15 23.34 0.17
C PRO A 27 -5.85 22.99 0.93
N ALA A 28 -4.85 22.44 0.23
CA ALA A 28 -3.57 22.08 0.84
C ALA A 28 -2.79 23.32 1.33
N ARG A 29 -2.87 24.44 0.59
CA ARG A 29 -2.24 25.71 0.97
C ARG A 29 -2.88 26.26 2.25
N VAL A 30 -4.20 26.31 2.30
CA VAL A 30 -4.94 26.81 3.48
C VAL A 30 -4.74 25.89 4.70
N LEU A 31 -4.72 24.57 4.51
CA LEU A 31 -4.44 23.63 5.58
C LEU A 31 -3.01 23.81 6.12
N ARG A 32 -2.02 24.03 5.25
CA ARG A 32 -0.64 24.32 5.66
C ARG A 32 -0.56 25.56 6.53
N GLU A 33 -1.23 26.65 6.13
CA GLU A 33 -1.26 27.90 6.89
C GLU A 33 -1.93 27.70 8.26
N ALA A 34 -3.03 26.94 8.32
CA ALA A 34 -3.71 26.62 9.57
C ALA A 34 -2.81 25.81 10.54
N ILE A 35 -2.07 24.81 10.02
CA ILE A 35 -1.14 24.01 10.82
C ILE A 35 0.02 24.87 11.33
N GLN A 36 0.62 25.70 10.47
CA GLN A 36 1.74 26.56 10.84
C GLN A 36 1.35 27.67 11.81
N GLY A 37 0.12 28.19 11.70
CA GLY A 37 -0.42 29.18 12.61
C GLY A 37 -0.73 28.66 14.01
N GLY A 38 -0.53 27.36 14.28
CA GLY A 38 -0.82 26.75 15.58
C GLY A 38 -2.30 26.78 15.91
N ALA A 39 -3.17 26.66 14.91
CA ALA A 39 -4.60 26.82 15.07
C ALA A 39 -5.17 25.75 16.02
N ASN A 40 -5.51 26.16 17.25
CA ASN A 40 -6.13 25.29 18.26
C ASN A 40 -7.49 24.70 17.81
N ASN A 41 -8.13 25.29 16.79
CA ASN A 41 -9.39 24.83 16.22
C ASN A 41 -9.24 23.89 15.01
N LEU A 42 -8.04 23.38 14.71
CA LEU A 42 -7.84 22.47 13.57
C LEU A 42 -8.72 21.22 13.67
N LYS A 43 -8.99 20.75 14.89
CA LYS A 43 -9.87 19.60 15.16
C LYS A 43 -11.31 19.83 14.67
N ASP A 44 -11.80 21.06 14.73
CA ASP A 44 -13.15 21.41 14.28
C ASP A 44 -13.21 21.65 12.77
N ARG A 45 -12.07 22.02 12.18
CA ARG A 45 -11.95 22.38 10.76
C ARG A 45 -11.66 21.18 9.86
N LEU A 46 -10.87 20.21 10.34
CA LEU A 46 -10.44 19.04 9.57
C LEU A 46 -11.06 17.76 10.13
N THR A 47 -11.83 17.05 9.30
CA THR A 47 -12.39 15.74 9.62
C THR A 47 -12.06 14.75 8.51
N ILE A 48 -11.62 13.55 8.90
CA ILE A 48 -11.31 12.45 7.99
C ILE A 48 -12.23 11.29 8.32
N ARG A 49 -12.93 10.75 7.32
CA ARG A 49 -13.78 9.55 7.45
C ARG A 49 -13.39 8.57 6.36
N LEU A 50 -13.11 7.33 6.74
CA LEU A 50 -12.84 6.24 5.81
C LEU A 50 -13.98 5.22 5.87
N ASP A 51 -14.26 4.62 4.73
CA ASP A 51 -15.22 3.52 4.62
C ASP A 51 -14.64 2.24 5.23
N ASN A 52 -15.48 1.22 5.42
CA ASN A 52 -15.10 -0.03 6.07
C ASN A 52 -13.94 -0.77 5.37
N ASP A 53 -13.78 -0.59 4.06
CA ASP A 53 -12.70 -1.23 3.29
C ASP A 53 -11.38 -0.44 3.35
N LEU A 54 -11.38 0.74 3.99
CA LEU A 54 -10.27 1.68 4.11
C LEU A 54 -9.66 2.13 2.76
N ARG A 55 -10.39 1.93 1.65
CA ARG A 55 -9.95 2.33 0.30
C ARG A 55 -10.60 3.61 -0.17
N TYR A 56 -11.79 3.92 0.32
CA TYR A 56 -12.52 5.15 0.01
C TYR A 56 -12.92 5.90 1.29
N GLY A 57 -13.36 7.14 1.11
CA GLY A 57 -13.85 7.96 2.20
C GLY A 57 -14.01 9.43 1.82
N GLU A 58 -14.07 10.27 2.83
CA GLU A 58 -14.23 11.72 2.70
C GLU A 58 -13.26 12.46 3.64
N VAL A 59 -12.67 13.54 3.14
CA VAL A 59 -11.95 14.54 3.93
C VAL A 59 -12.73 15.84 3.84
N ARG A 60 -13.13 16.36 4.99
CA ARG A 60 -13.76 17.67 5.13
C ARG A 60 -12.75 18.63 5.72
N PHE A 61 -12.51 19.74 5.05
CA PHE A 61 -11.68 20.82 5.55
C PHE A 61 -12.38 22.15 5.30
N ASP A 62 -12.76 22.85 6.37
CA ASP A 62 -13.61 24.05 6.30
C ASP A 62 -14.88 23.81 5.47
N HIS A 63 -14.97 24.42 4.29
CA HIS A 63 -16.09 24.28 3.35
C HIS A 63 -15.82 23.24 2.25
N TRP A 64 -14.58 22.74 2.12
CA TRP A 64 -14.22 21.73 1.13
C TRP A 64 -14.66 20.35 1.57
N LEU A 65 -15.44 19.69 0.72
CA LEU A 65 -15.70 18.25 0.77
C LEU A 65 -14.84 17.59 -0.30
N LEU A 66 -13.93 16.71 0.10
CA LEU A 66 -13.03 16.00 -0.80
C LEU A 66 -13.28 14.49 -0.72
N HIS A 67 -13.45 13.87 -1.87
CA HIS A 67 -13.52 12.42 -2.02
C HIS A 67 -12.13 11.81 -1.95
N VAL A 68 -12.02 10.74 -1.17
CA VAL A 68 -10.74 10.10 -0.87
C VAL A 68 -10.63 8.76 -1.56
N LYS A 69 -9.43 8.47 -2.08
CA LYS A 69 -9.01 7.12 -2.45
C LYS A 69 -7.64 6.80 -1.86
N VAL A 70 -7.55 5.70 -1.11
CA VAL A 70 -6.31 5.20 -0.51
C VAL A 70 -5.67 4.16 -1.42
N VAL A 71 -4.46 4.46 -1.88
CA VAL A 71 -3.71 3.64 -2.83
C VAL A 71 -2.33 3.27 -2.28
N ASP A 72 -1.81 2.14 -2.74
CA ASP A 72 -0.54 1.58 -2.28
C ASP A 72 0.62 2.14 -3.09
N LEU A 73 1.56 2.77 -2.38
CA LEU A 73 2.78 3.29 -2.95
C LEU A 73 3.67 2.14 -3.45
N PRO A 74 4.43 2.35 -4.53
CA PRO A 74 5.42 1.38 -4.99
C PRO A 74 6.67 1.36 -4.12
N THR A 75 6.96 2.46 -3.44
CA THR A 75 8.16 2.64 -2.61
C THR A 75 7.75 2.64 -1.14
N ILE A 76 8.54 1.98 -0.30
CA ILE A 76 8.46 2.12 1.17
C ILE A 76 9.14 3.44 1.53
N VAL A 77 8.47 4.28 2.31
CA VAL A 77 9.00 5.55 2.81
C VAL A 77 9.11 5.43 4.33
N GLU A 78 10.29 5.64 4.89
CA GLU A 78 10.48 5.64 6.35
C GLU A 78 10.29 7.05 6.88
N SER A 79 9.55 7.20 7.98
CA SER A 79 9.53 8.43 8.77
C SER A 79 10.59 8.33 9.87
N LEU A 80 11.41 9.37 9.97
CA LEU A 80 12.45 9.46 10.99
C LEU A 80 12.30 10.77 11.76
N LYS A 81 12.45 10.69 13.08
CA LYS A 81 12.54 11.87 13.95
C LYS A 81 13.98 12.13 14.34
N THR A 82 14.30 13.39 14.54
CA THR A 82 15.62 13.85 15.00
C THR A 82 15.43 15.03 15.95
N ILE A 83 16.42 15.26 16.81
CA ILE A 83 16.50 16.44 17.68
C ILE A 83 17.73 17.29 17.29
N ASP A 84 18.78 16.64 16.77
CA ASP A 84 20.09 17.25 16.49
C ASP A 84 20.41 17.38 14.99
N ASN A 85 19.50 16.94 14.11
CA ASN A 85 19.69 16.86 12.66
C ASN A 85 20.88 15.99 12.22
N LYS A 86 21.33 15.06 13.07
CA LYS A 86 22.44 14.14 12.79
C LYS A 86 22.03 12.71 13.05
N ASN A 87 21.46 12.46 14.22
CA ASN A 87 20.93 11.17 14.63
C ASN A 87 19.44 11.10 14.29
N PHE A 88 19.07 10.09 13.52
CA PHE A 88 17.71 9.87 13.06
C PHE A 88 17.18 8.56 13.62
N TYR A 89 15.97 8.60 14.16
CA TYR A 89 15.31 7.46 14.77
C TYR A 89 14.04 7.16 13.99
N LYS A 90 13.95 5.94 13.45
CA LYS A 90 12.78 5.48 12.71
C LYS A 90 11.54 5.46 13.61
N THR A 91 10.42 5.95 13.09
CA THR A 91 9.12 5.91 13.79
C THR A 91 8.11 5.01 13.09
N ALA A 92 8.03 5.04 11.75
CA ALA A 92 7.07 4.25 10.99
C ALA A 92 7.53 3.97 9.55
N ASP A 93 6.90 2.98 8.94
CA ASP A 93 6.97 2.68 7.51
C ASP A 93 5.67 3.14 6.83
N LEU A 94 5.79 3.99 5.82
CA LEU A 94 4.68 4.51 5.03
C LEU A 94 4.68 3.83 3.65
N CYS A 95 3.63 3.07 3.38
CA CYS A 95 3.44 2.36 2.11
C CYS A 95 2.14 2.73 1.39
N GLN A 96 1.38 3.70 1.91
CA GLN A 96 0.09 4.13 1.36
C GLN A 96 0.00 5.65 1.24
N ILE A 97 -0.81 6.10 0.29
CA ILE A 97 -1.16 7.50 0.09
C ILE A 97 -2.67 7.64 -0.05
N MET A 98 -3.23 8.56 0.71
CA MET A 98 -4.59 9.05 0.63
C MET A 98 -4.65 10.19 -0.38
N ILE A 99 -5.34 9.99 -1.50
CA ILE A 99 -5.51 11.01 -2.54
C ILE A 99 -6.90 11.62 -2.41
N CYS A 100 -6.95 12.92 -2.14
CA CYS A 100 -8.18 13.69 -2.03
C CYS A 100 -8.46 14.44 -3.35
N LYS A 101 -9.70 14.40 -3.82
CA LYS A 101 -10.17 15.07 -5.03
C LYS A 101 -11.50 15.76 -4.76
N GLU A 102 -11.79 16.84 -5.47
CA GLU A 102 -13.09 17.53 -5.39
C GLU A 102 -14.21 16.70 -6.03
N GLU A 103 -13.89 16.01 -7.13
CA GLU A 103 -14.81 15.10 -7.80
C GLU A 103 -14.48 13.64 -7.44
N PRO A 104 -15.49 12.77 -7.32
CA PRO A 104 -15.28 11.35 -7.10
C PRO A 104 -14.60 10.72 -8.33
N ASP A 105 -13.80 9.68 -8.10
CA ASP A 105 -13.26 8.87 -9.20
C ASP A 105 -14.43 8.19 -9.94
N LEU A 106 -14.56 8.49 -11.24
CA LEU A 106 -15.43 7.69 -12.11
C LEU A 106 -14.85 6.28 -12.23
N PRO A 107 -15.67 5.22 -12.13
CA PRO A 107 -15.20 3.86 -12.38
C PRO A 107 -14.70 3.79 -13.82
N SER A 108 -13.40 3.57 -14.00
CA SER A 108 -12.82 3.47 -15.34
C SER A 108 -13.23 2.15 -15.99
N ALA A 109 -13.50 2.14 -17.30
CA ALA A 109 -13.95 0.95 -18.04
C ALA A 109 -12.96 -0.24 -18.01
N GLU A 110 -11.71 -0.02 -17.53
CA GLU A 110 -10.72 -1.08 -17.29
C GLU A 110 -10.94 -1.82 -15.94
N GLU A 111 -11.90 -1.37 -15.11
CA GLU A 111 -12.15 -1.89 -13.75
C GLU A 111 -13.09 -3.10 -13.69
N GLU A 112 -13.87 -3.36 -14.75
CA GLU A 112 -14.73 -4.54 -14.86
C GLU A 112 -14.03 -5.67 -15.62
N SER A 113 -13.03 -6.29 -15.01
CA SER A 113 -12.62 -7.64 -15.42
C SER A 113 -13.18 -8.64 -14.41
N PRO A 114 -14.27 -9.37 -14.71
CA PRO A 114 -14.87 -10.34 -13.81
C PRO A 114 -14.05 -11.63 -13.83
N ASN A 115 -12.77 -11.59 -13.44
CA ASN A 115 -12.00 -12.80 -13.20
C ASN A 115 -12.34 -13.36 -11.81
N LYS A 116 -13.59 -13.83 -11.66
CA LYS A 116 -14.12 -14.43 -10.43
C LYS A 116 -13.62 -15.86 -10.15
N ASN A 117 -12.88 -16.50 -11.06
CA ASN A 117 -12.61 -17.96 -10.98
C ASN A 117 -11.14 -18.38 -10.77
N LYS A 118 -10.30 -17.58 -10.10
CA LYS A 118 -9.01 -18.07 -9.57
C LYS A 118 -8.94 -17.81 -8.09
N LYS A 119 -8.50 -18.80 -7.30
CA LYS A 119 -8.15 -18.63 -5.87
C LYS A 119 -7.40 -17.31 -5.74
N LYS A 120 -8.07 -16.27 -5.21
CA LYS A 120 -7.48 -14.95 -5.05
C LYS A 120 -6.41 -15.13 -3.98
N ASP A 121 -5.16 -15.00 -4.38
CA ASP A 121 -4.07 -14.81 -3.43
C ASP A 121 -4.51 -13.69 -2.47
N PRO A 122 -4.61 -13.94 -1.15
CA PRO A 122 -5.10 -12.96 -0.19
C PRO A 122 -4.26 -11.68 -0.20
N ASN A 123 -3.01 -11.75 -0.66
CA ASN A 123 -2.11 -10.61 -0.77
C ASN A 123 -2.20 -9.87 -2.13
N LYS A 124 -3.04 -10.34 -3.05
CA LYS A 124 -3.18 -9.72 -4.36
C LYS A 124 -4.09 -8.50 -4.28
N VAL A 125 -3.46 -7.34 -4.33
CA VAL A 125 -4.14 -6.05 -4.44
C VAL A 125 -4.64 -5.81 -5.87
N ASP A 126 -5.86 -5.32 -6.00
CA ASP A 126 -6.43 -4.92 -7.29
C ASP A 126 -5.63 -3.78 -7.93
N LYS A 127 -5.45 -3.82 -9.25
CA LYS A 127 -4.63 -2.84 -9.99
C LYS A 127 -5.05 -1.40 -9.76
N LYS A 128 -6.35 -1.15 -9.53
CA LYS A 128 -6.90 0.20 -9.27
C LYS A 128 -6.39 0.85 -7.99
N TYR A 129 -5.85 0.05 -7.06
CA TYR A 129 -5.24 0.54 -5.83
C TYR A 129 -3.70 0.61 -5.89
N LEU A 130 -3.08 0.22 -7.01
CA LEU A 130 -1.63 0.25 -7.15
C LEU A 130 -1.18 1.58 -7.76
N TRP A 131 -0.61 2.46 -6.93
CA TRP A 131 -0.11 3.75 -7.40
C TRP A 131 1.14 3.58 -8.29
N PRO A 132 1.21 4.19 -9.49
CA PRO A 132 2.31 3.95 -10.43
C PRO A 132 3.61 4.68 -10.08
N HIS A 133 3.59 5.69 -9.22
CA HIS A 133 4.71 6.60 -8.96
C HIS A 133 5.19 6.53 -7.51
N GLY A 134 6.48 6.78 -7.25
CA GLY A 134 6.91 7.15 -5.90
C GLY A 134 6.57 8.61 -5.59
N ILE A 135 6.84 9.03 -4.35
CA ILE A 135 6.58 10.40 -3.88
C ILE A 135 7.56 11.40 -4.49
N THR A 136 8.82 11.01 -4.65
CA THR A 136 9.89 11.90 -5.14
C THR A 136 9.92 11.95 -6.67
N PRO A 137 10.31 13.09 -7.28
CA PRO A 137 10.33 13.24 -8.74
C PRO A 137 11.12 12.14 -9.49
N PRO A 138 12.31 11.70 -9.04
CA PRO A 138 13.04 10.62 -9.70
C PRO A 138 12.34 9.26 -9.71
N CYS A 139 11.30 9.08 -8.88
CA CYS A 139 10.49 7.87 -8.78
C CYS A 139 9.19 7.94 -9.60
N LYS A 140 9.05 8.90 -10.54
CA LYS A 140 7.96 8.88 -11.52
C LYS A 140 8.00 7.58 -12.33
N ASN A 141 6.83 6.92 -12.40
CA ASN A 141 6.61 5.63 -13.09
C ASN A 141 7.55 4.50 -12.64
N VAL A 142 7.98 4.50 -11.37
CA VAL A 142 8.99 3.57 -10.85
C VAL A 142 8.64 2.09 -11.07
N ARG A 143 7.36 1.69 -10.95
CA ARG A 143 6.91 0.29 -11.17
C ARG A 143 7.24 -0.23 -12.57
N LYS A 144 7.16 0.62 -13.60
CA LYS A 144 7.42 0.27 -15.00
C LYS A 144 8.86 0.55 -15.41
N ARG A 145 9.45 1.62 -14.88
CA ARG A 145 10.72 2.19 -15.39
C ARG A 145 11.95 1.76 -14.61
N ARG A 146 11.86 1.59 -13.28
CA ARG A 146 13.04 1.38 -12.42
C ARG A 146 13.03 0.04 -11.69
N PHE A 147 11.86 -0.49 -11.37
CA PHE A 147 11.79 -1.79 -10.70
C PHE A 147 12.09 -2.92 -11.68
N ARG A 148 13.12 -3.71 -11.35
CA ARG A 148 13.41 -4.95 -12.05
C ARG A 148 12.24 -5.91 -11.83
N LYS A 149 11.63 -6.39 -12.91
CA LYS A 149 10.54 -7.37 -12.83
C LYS A 149 11.09 -8.69 -12.28
N THR A 150 10.41 -9.25 -11.28
CA THR A 150 10.72 -10.58 -10.79
C THR A 150 10.54 -11.57 -11.94
N LEU A 151 11.61 -12.27 -12.28
CA LEU A 151 11.52 -13.43 -13.15
C LEU A 151 10.66 -14.45 -12.40
N LYS A 152 9.46 -14.73 -12.92
CA LYS A 152 8.71 -15.88 -12.45
C LYS A 152 9.61 -17.08 -12.74
N LYS A 153 10.02 -17.78 -11.68
CA LYS A 153 10.70 -19.06 -11.84
C LYS A 153 9.73 -19.90 -12.67
N LYS A 154 10.07 -20.14 -13.94
CA LYS A 154 9.39 -21.14 -14.77
C LYS A 154 9.75 -22.50 -14.15
N TYR A 155 9.32 -22.77 -12.91
CA TYR A 155 9.07 -24.15 -12.58
C TYR A 155 7.91 -24.54 -13.47
N VAL A 156 8.31 -25.12 -14.60
CA VAL A 156 7.78 -26.31 -15.25
C VAL A 156 6.58 -26.96 -14.55
N GLU A 157 5.52 -26.22 -14.25
CA GLU A 157 4.18 -26.71 -14.54
C GLU A 157 4.04 -26.54 -16.05
N ALA A 158 4.73 -27.41 -16.77
CA ALA A 158 4.44 -27.67 -18.17
C ALA A 158 3.49 -28.86 -18.12
N PRO A 159 2.17 -28.64 -17.99
CA PRO A 159 1.19 -29.73 -18.01
C PRO A 159 1.37 -30.61 -19.26
N GLU A 160 1.94 -30.07 -20.34
CA GLU A 160 2.38 -30.84 -21.51
C GLU A 160 3.55 -31.80 -21.20
N ILE A 161 4.57 -31.38 -20.45
CA ILE A 161 5.67 -32.25 -20.01
C ILE A 161 5.16 -33.30 -19.03
N GLU A 162 4.33 -32.93 -18.06
CA GLU A 162 3.73 -33.91 -17.14
C GLU A 162 2.84 -34.92 -17.86
N LYS A 163 2.07 -34.47 -18.85
CA LYS A 163 1.23 -35.32 -19.70
C LYS A 163 2.09 -36.27 -20.53
N GLU A 164 3.18 -35.78 -21.11
CA GLU A 164 4.08 -36.61 -21.92
C GLU A 164 4.86 -37.61 -21.07
N VAL A 165 5.35 -37.21 -19.89
CA VAL A 165 5.98 -38.12 -18.93
C VAL A 165 5.01 -39.22 -18.51
N LYS A 166 3.75 -38.89 -18.19
CA LYS A 166 2.71 -39.90 -17.90
C LYS A 166 2.43 -40.82 -19.08
N ARG A 167 2.46 -40.31 -20.31
CA ARG A 167 2.28 -41.11 -21.53
C ARG A 167 3.42 -42.11 -21.70
N LEU A 168 4.67 -41.65 -21.57
CA LEU A 168 5.86 -42.49 -21.70
C LEU A 168 5.87 -43.61 -20.65
N LEU A 169 5.65 -43.27 -19.37
CA LEU A 169 5.61 -44.26 -18.30
C LEU A 169 4.50 -45.30 -18.48
N ARG A 170 3.38 -44.92 -19.09
CA ARG A 170 2.29 -45.85 -19.41
C ARG A 170 2.71 -46.83 -20.52
N VAL A 171 3.32 -46.33 -21.59
CA VAL A 171 3.79 -47.16 -22.71
C VAL A 171 4.87 -48.15 -22.22
N ASP A 172 5.79 -47.70 -21.37
CA ASP A 172 6.83 -48.56 -20.81
C ASP A 172 6.25 -49.69 -19.95
N ASN A 173 5.26 -49.38 -19.10
CA ASN A 173 4.57 -50.40 -18.30
C ASN A 173 3.76 -51.38 -19.17
N GLU A 174 3.16 -50.91 -20.26
CA GLU A 174 2.44 -51.76 -21.20
C GLU A 174 3.38 -52.69 -22.00
N ALA A 175 4.66 -52.33 -22.15
CA ALA A 175 5.65 -53.13 -22.89
C ALA A 175 6.31 -54.27 -22.08
N VAL A 176 6.11 -54.32 -20.75
CA VAL A 176 6.69 -55.34 -19.86
C VAL A 176 5.71 -56.51 -19.60
N ASN A 177 4.48 -56.45 -20.10
CA ASN A 177 3.52 -57.57 -20.15
C ASN A 177 3.42 -58.16 -21.55
#